data_AF-A0A960YGB6-F1
#
_entry.id   AF-A0A960YGB6-F1
#
_cell.length_a   1.000
_cell.length_b   1.000
_cell.length_c   1.000
_cell.angle_alpha   90.00
_cell.angle_beta   90.00
_cell.angle_gamma   90.00
#
_symmetry.space_group_name_H-M   'P 1'
#
loop_
_entity.id
_entity.type
_entity.pdbx_description
1 polymer ?
#
loop_
_entity_poly.entity_id
_entity_poly.type
_entity_poly.pdbx_seq_one_letter_code
_entity_poly.pdbx_strand_id
1 'polypeptide(L)'
;PENGVCIQDAACSPGQVDTQSCGYLLNGTSTKSRTCASNGQWGNFSSCITNCNSGYHPENGVCTQDGICTPGQQESQSCSIANGSGSQTRTCGNDRYWGSWSSVCSPTSCYYNYHKENDSCILNEKSCSISNGAGKQYWQGSYWGTCTVIGCNSGYIQSGNSCVQQSALEIISGSTSYGSMTTWPYDSNVFKAVSVINASGNLVVTISKTNGAGLTNPGWYTVYDNTTGNGITSGTYSGGSIISITISRSWLKIGDNRLKIRLNTDPPINAVSVSDTEIKVKRNY
;
A
#
# COMPACT_ATOMS: atom_id res chain seq x y z
N PRO A 1 -63.86 -82.03 36.10
CA PRO A 1 -64.80 -80.95 36.51
C PRO A 1 -65.45 -81.30 37.87
N GLU A 2 -65.03 -80.63 38.94
CA GLU A 2 -65.77 -80.58 40.20
C GLU A 2 -66.64 -79.31 40.20
N ASN A 3 -67.94 -79.47 40.45
CA ASN A 3 -68.91 -78.41 40.78
C ASN A 3 -69.42 -77.44 39.69
N GLY A 4 -69.72 -77.92 38.48
CA GLY A 4 -70.91 -77.46 37.70
C GLY A 4 -71.12 -75.96 37.39
N VAL A 5 -70.15 -75.08 37.63
CA VAL A 5 -70.19 -73.67 37.26
C VAL A 5 -69.33 -73.50 36.01
N CYS A 6 -69.93 -73.06 34.91
CA CYS A 6 -69.18 -72.62 33.74
C CYS A 6 -68.39 -71.37 34.12
N ILE A 7 -67.13 -71.54 34.51
CA ILE A 7 -66.16 -70.44 34.52
C ILE A 7 -65.95 -70.05 33.06
N GLN A 8 -66.28 -68.81 32.71
CA GLN A 8 -66.01 -68.27 31.39
C GLN A 8 -64.51 -68.43 31.12
N ASP A 9 -64.13 -69.18 30.08
CA ASP A 9 -62.74 -69.28 29.66
C ASP A 9 -62.18 -67.87 29.47
N ALA A 10 -61.05 -67.58 30.10
CA ALA A 10 -60.41 -66.28 29.99
C ALA A 10 -60.15 -65.99 28.51
N ALA A 11 -60.65 -64.85 28.02
CA ALA A 11 -60.52 -64.48 26.60
C ALA A 11 -59.06 -64.17 26.21
N CYS A 12 -58.17 -64.00 27.20
CA CYS A 12 -56.75 -63.73 27.06
C CYS A 12 -55.99 -64.03 28.35
N SER A 13 -54.67 -64.13 28.26
CA SER A 13 -53.78 -64.26 29.43
C SER A 13 -53.47 -62.89 30.04
N PRO A 14 -53.54 -62.71 31.38
CA PRO A 14 -53.17 -61.44 32.03
C PRO A 14 -51.81 -60.91 31.57
N GLY A 15 -51.77 -59.63 31.17
CA GLY A 15 -50.56 -58.98 30.64
C GLY A 15 -50.29 -59.22 29.15
N GLN A 16 -51.07 -60.07 28.48
CA GLN A 16 -51.00 -60.23 27.02
C GLN A 16 -51.37 -58.90 26.34
N VAL A 17 -50.67 -58.56 25.26
CA VAL A 17 -50.92 -57.37 24.44
C VAL A 17 -51.47 -57.81 23.09
N ASP A 18 -52.56 -57.17 22.67
CA ASP A 18 -53.15 -57.29 21.35
C ASP A 18 -52.91 -55.98 20.60
N THR A 19 -52.30 -56.07 19.42
CA THR A 19 -51.94 -54.92 18.58
C THR A 19 -52.60 -55.06 17.23
N GLN A 20 -53.33 -54.04 16.82
CA GLN A 20 -54.04 -54.00 15.54
C GLN A 20 -53.57 -52.83 14.69
N SER A 21 -53.57 -53.03 13.36
CA SER A 21 -53.34 -51.95 12.40
C SER A 21 -54.55 -51.01 12.35
N CYS A 22 -54.29 -49.71 12.28
CA CYS A 22 -55.31 -48.68 12.09
C CYS A 22 -55.60 -48.38 10.61
N GLY A 23 -54.96 -49.11 9.68
CA GLY A 23 -55.09 -48.92 8.24
C GLY A 23 -53.74 -48.82 7.56
N TYR A 24 -53.78 -48.60 6.24
CA TYR A 24 -52.57 -48.35 5.45
C TYR A 24 -52.05 -46.94 5.71
N LEU A 25 -50.74 -46.83 6.00
CA LEU A 25 -50.04 -45.56 6.12
C LEU A 25 -48.84 -45.57 5.18
N LEU A 26 -48.80 -44.61 4.25
CA LEU A 26 -47.66 -44.47 3.36
C LEU A 26 -46.43 -44.02 4.15
N ASN A 27 -45.29 -44.68 3.93
CA ASN A 27 -44.01 -44.40 4.61
C ASN A 27 -44.05 -44.50 6.15
N GLY A 28 -44.90 -45.38 6.69
CA GLY A 28 -44.94 -45.64 8.12
C GLY A 28 -45.87 -46.80 8.50
N THR A 29 -46.14 -46.92 9.79
CA THR A 29 -47.09 -47.84 10.38
C THR A 29 -48.01 -47.10 11.35
N SER A 30 -49.28 -47.47 11.38
CA SER A 30 -50.24 -46.95 12.36
C SER A 30 -50.87 -48.11 13.12
N THR A 31 -50.69 -48.14 14.44
CA THR A 31 -51.16 -49.24 15.29
C THR A 31 -51.86 -48.74 16.55
N LYS A 32 -52.79 -49.55 17.05
CA LYS A 32 -53.42 -49.38 18.36
C LYS A 32 -53.24 -50.66 19.16
N SER A 33 -53.08 -50.54 20.47
CA SER A 33 -52.84 -51.68 21.34
C SER A 33 -53.77 -51.67 22.54
N ARG A 34 -54.08 -52.85 23.06
CA ARG A 34 -54.77 -53.06 24.34
C ARG A 34 -54.08 -54.16 25.13
N THR A 35 -54.22 -54.10 26.45
CA THR A 35 -53.63 -55.08 27.36
C THR A 35 -54.72 -55.87 28.08
N CYS A 36 -54.52 -57.17 28.22
CA CYS A 36 -55.40 -58.05 28.97
C CYS A 36 -55.24 -57.80 30.48
N ALA A 37 -56.33 -57.45 31.15
CA ALA A 37 -56.33 -57.18 32.58
C ALA A 37 -56.21 -58.48 33.41
N SER A 38 -55.93 -58.34 34.71
CA SER A 38 -55.76 -59.47 35.64
C SER A 38 -57.01 -60.35 35.77
N ASN A 39 -58.18 -59.86 35.38
CA ASN A 39 -59.44 -60.59 35.34
C ASN A 39 -59.64 -61.41 34.04
N GLY A 40 -58.62 -61.52 33.18
CA GLY A 40 -58.70 -62.29 31.93
C GLY A 40 -59.57 -61.65 30.84
N GLN A 41 -59.86 -60.35 30.95
CA GLN A 41 -60.62 -59.58 29.96
C GLN A 41 -59.75 -58.50 29.30
N TRP A 42 -60.02 -58.24 28.02
CA TRP A 42 -59.37 -57.20 27.26
C TRP A 42 -59.81 -55.80 27.70
N GLY A 43 -58.85 -54.89 27.91
CA GLY A 43 -59.13 -53.46 28.03
C GLY A 43 -59.52 -52.82 26.68
N ASN A 44 -59.79 -51.52 26.72
CA ASN A 44 -60.02 -50.73 25.51
C ASN A 44 -58.73 -50.58 24.69
N PHE A 45 -58.86 -50.50 23.37
CA PHE A 45 -57.76 -50.09 22.51
C PHE A 45 -57.35 -48.65 22.80
N SER A 46 -56.05 -48.41 22.74
CA SER A 46 -55.48 -47.06 22.69
C SER A 46 -55.95 -46.30 21.45
N SER A 47 -55.68 -44.99 21.42
CA SER A 47 -55.67 -44.25 20.17
C SER A 47 -54.59 -44.81 19.24
N CYS A 48 -54.76 -44.59 17.93
CA CYS A 48 -53.77 -45.00 16.95
C CYS A 48 -52.48 -44.18 17.12
N ILE A 49 -51.37 -44.88 17.16
CA ILE A 49 -50.02 -44.32 17.24
C ILE A 49 -49.42 -44.41 15.85
N THR A 50 -48.90 -43.29 15.35
CA THR A 50 -48.23 -43.20 14.06
C THR A 50 -46.72 -43.29 14.25
N ASN A 51 -46.11 -44.31 13.64
CA ASN A 51 -44.66 -44.50 13.58
C ASN A 51 -44.20 -44.40 12.12
N CYS A 52 -43.46 -43.36 11.78
CA CYS A 52 -42.96 -43.16 10.42
C CYS A 52 -41.64 -43.89 10.16
N ASN A 53 -41.40 -44.23 8.90
CA ASN A 53 -40.12 -44.77 8.45
C ASN A 53 -39.01 -43.73 8.63
N SER A 54 -37.75 -44.17 8.66
CA SER A 54 -36.60 -43.26 8.71
C SER A 54 -36.65 -42.23 7.57
N GLY A 55 -36.44 -40.96 7.90
CA GLY A 55 -36.56 -39.83 6.97
C GLY A 55 -37.99 -39.32 6.78
N TYR A 56 -38.92 -39.66 7.69
CA TYR A 56 -40.26 -39.12 7.76
C TYR A 56 -40.65 -38.86 9.22
N HIS A 57 -41.43 -37.81 9.47
CA HIS A 57 -42.00 -37.49 10.79
C HIS A 57 -43.54 -37.48 10.75
N PRO A 58 -44.21 -37.79 11.88
CA PRO A 58 -45.66 -37.71 11.96
C PRO A 58 -46.13 -36.26 12.02
N GLU A 59 -46.97 -35.86 11.08
CA GLU A 59 -47.64 -34.56 11.05
C GLU A 59 -49.12 -34.78 10.73
N ASN A 60 -50.02 -34.35 11.63
CA ASN A 60 -51.47 -34.55 11.47
C ASN A 60 -51.90 -36.01 11.17
N GLY A 61 -51.16 -37.00 11.69
CA GLY A 61 -51.44 -38.41 11.49
C GLY A 61 -50.93 -39.02 10.18
N VAL A 62 -50.26 -38.24 9.33
CA VAL A 62 -49.56 -38.72 8.12
C VAL A 62 -48.05 -38.65 8.29
N CYS A 63 -47.30 -39.42 7.51
CA CYS A 63 -45.83 -39.36 7.49
C CYS A 63 -45.37 -38.39 6.41
N THR A 64 -44.85 -37.24 6.84
CA THR A 64 -44.28 -36.20 5.95
C THR A 64 -42.78 -36.42 5.82
N GLN A 65 -42.23 -36.30 4.61
CA GLN A 65 -40.79 -36.48 4.37
C GLN A 65 -39.98 -35.46 5.17
N ASP A 66 -38.96 -35.94 5.89
CA ASP A 66 -37.94 -35.09 6.49
C ASP A 66 -37.09 -34.50 5.37
N GLY A 67 -36.95 -33.18 5.35
CA GLY A 67 -36.02 -32.56 4.42
C GLY A 67 -34.57 -32.84 4.80
N ILE A 68 -33.68 -32.58 3.85
CA ILE A 68 -32.25 -32.89 3.95
C ILE A 68 -31.46 -31.89 4.81
N CYS A 69 -32.12 -30.81 5.27
CA CYS A 69 -31.54 -29.78 6.11
C CYS A 69 -32.61 -29.14 7.03
N THR A 70 -32.16 -28.46 8.08
CA THR A 70 -33.05 -27.70 8.98
C THR A 70 -33.29 -26.29 8.42
N PRO A 71 -34.51 -25.74 8.41
CA PRO A 71 -34.76 -24.39 7.92
C PRO A 71 -33.85 -23.35 8.57
N GLY A 72 -33.20 -22.51 7.76
CA GLY A 72 -32.23 -21.52 8.22
C GLY A 72 -30.82 -22.05 8.48
N GLN A 73 -30.60 -23.37 8.42
CA GLN A 73 -29.25 -23.94 8.45
C GLN A 73 -28.43 -23.40 7.28
N GLN A 74 -27.16 -23.08 7.54
CA GLN A 74 -26.22 -22.62 6.53
C GLN A 74 -25.13 -23.67 6.29
N GLU A 75 -24.68 -23.75 5.04
CA GLU A 75 -23.54 -24.53 4.64
C GLU A 75 -22.60 -23.63 3.84
N SER A 76 -21.29 -23.83 4.04
CA SER A 76 -20.24 -23.09 3.38
C SER A 76 -19.35 -24.04 2.60
N GLN A 77 -18.97 -23.65 1.39
CA GLN A 77 -17.93 -24.33 0.63
C GLN A 77 -16.87 -23.35 0.16
N SER A 78 -15.70 -23.87 -0.17
CA SER A 78 -14.62 -23.09 -0.78
C SER A 78 -14.97 -22.72 -2.23
N CYS A 79 -14.47 -21.57 -2.66
CA CYS A 79 -14.55 -21.11 -4.03
C CYS A 79 -13.29 -20.32 -4.39
N SER A 80 -12.98 -20.26 -5.68
CA SER A 80 -11.78 -19.60 -6.17
C SER A 80 -11.99 -18.10 -6.27
N ILE A 81 -11.05 -17.33 -5.74
CA ILE A 81 -10.94 -15.88 -5.98
C ILE A 81 -9.54 -15.58 -6.51
N ALA A 82 -9.41 -14.49 -7.27
CA ALA A 82 -8.09 -14.02 -7.66
C ALA A 82 -7.31 -13.58 -6.40
N ASN A 83 -6.04 -13.98 -6.31
CA ASN A 83 -5.10 -13.57 -5.25
C ASN A 83 -5.53 -13.92 -3.81
N GLY A 84 -6.28 -15.01 -3.63
CA GLY A 84 -6.67 -15.48 -2.31
C GLY A 84 -7.51 -16.75 -2.33
N SER A 85 -8.16 -17.01 -1.20
CA SER A 85 -9.15 -18.06 -1.03
C SER A 85 -10.50 -17.43 -0.67
N GLY A 86 -11.58 -17.98 -1.20
CA GLY A 86 -12.94 -17.53 -0.90
C GLY A 86 -13.85 -18.63 -0.38
N SER A 87 -15.01 -18.21 0.13
CA SER A 87 -16.10 -19.10 0.49
C SER A 87 -17.43 -18.51 0.07
N GLN A 88 -18.34 -19.39 -0.34
CA GLN A 88 -19.72 -19.08 -0.66
C GLN A 88 -20.62 -19.92 0.23
N THR A 89 -21.80 -19.38 0.55
CA THR A 89 -22.77 -20.02 1.43
C THR A 89 -24.06 -20.33 0.69
N ARG A 90 -24.77 -21.34 1.17
CA ARG A 90 -26.17 -21.58 0.84
C ARG A 90 -26.97 -21.72 2.13
N THR A 91 -28.26 -21.41 2.06
CA THR A 91 -29.17 -21.50 3.20
C THR A 91 -30.27 -22.49 2.89
N CYS A 92 -30.64 -23.30 3.87
CA CYS A 92 -31.75 -24.22 3.81
C CYS A 92 -33.08 -23.45 3.85
N GLY A 93 -33.96 -23.71 2.87
CA GLY A 93 -35.29 -23.11 2.79
C GLY A 93 -36.26 -23.66 3.83
N ASN A 94 -37.44 -23.02 3.93
CA ASN A 94 -38.54 -23.51 4.78
C ASN A 94 -39.12 -24.84 4.29
N ASP A 95 -38.92 -25.17 3.01
CA ASP A 95 -39.20 -26.46 2.40
C ASP A 95 -38.22 -27.56 2.83
N ARG A 96 -37.23 -27.23 3.68
CA ARG A 96 -36.20 -28.14 4.20
C ARG A 96 -35.27 -28.71 3.10
N TYR A 97 -35.09 -27.96 2.02
CA TYR A 97 -34.11 -28.24 0.97
C TYR A 97 -33.07 -27.12 0.87
N TRP A 98 -31.89 -27.47 0.37
CA TRP A 98 -30.82 -26.49 0.15
C TRP A 98 -31.18 -25.54 -1.00
N GLY A 99 -31.14 -24.24 -0.72
CA GLY A 99 -31.17 -23.23 -1.76
C GLY A 99 -29.90 -23.26 -2.64
N SER A 100 -29.90 -22.43 -3.68
CA SER A 100 -28.71 -22.23 -4.51
C SER A 100 -27.54 -21.66 -3.69
N TRP A 101 -26.32 -21.98 -4.11
CA TRP A 101 -25.12 -21.30 -3.62
C TRP A 101 -25.18 -19.81 -3.97
N SER A 102 -24.70 -18.96 -3.05
CA SER A 102 -24.48 -17.54 -3.31
C SER A 102 -23.70 -17.37 -4.61
N SER A 103 -24.17 -16.50 -5.51
CA SER A 103 -23.44 -16.15 -6.73
C SER A 103 -22.14 -15.39 -6.45
N VAL A 104 -21.99 -14.87 -5.23
CA VAL A 104 -20.80 -14.15 -4.77
C VAL A 104 -19.93 -15.08 -3.93
N CYS A 105 -18.65 -15.17 -4.32
CA CYS A 105 -17.60 -15.83 -3.55
C CYS A 105 -16.85 -14.78 -2.72
N SER A 106 -17.10 -14.73 -1.42
CA SER A 106 -16.48 -13.74 -0.54
C SER A 106 -15.09 -14.19 -0.06
N PRO A 107 -14.09 -13.29 0.00
CA PRO A 107 -12.74 -13.63 0.44
C PRO A 107 -12.67 -14.11 1.90
N THR A 108 -12.11 -15.29 2.12
CA THR A 108 -11.77 -15.81 3.46
C THR A 108 -10.35 -15.44 3.85
N SER A 109 -9.41 -15.44 2.91
CA SER A 109 -8.04 -14.97 3.08
C SER A 109 -7.48 -14.44 1.76
N CYS A 110 -6.53 -13.51 1.85
CA CYS A 110 -5.79 -13.00 0.70
C CYS A 110 -4.32 -13.42 0.78
N TYR A 111 -3.68 -13.58 -0.36
CA TYR A 111 -2.25 -13.86 -0.44
C TYR A 111 -1.41 -12.70 0.08
N TYR A 112 -0.12 -12.95 0.29
CA TYR A 112 0.82 -11.91 0.70
C TYR A 112 0.80 -10.72 -0.26
N ASN A 113 0.86 -9.50 0.29
CA ASN A 113 0.66 -8.22 -0.41
C ASN A 113 -0.75 -7.95 -0.94
N TYR A 114 -1.78 -8.68 -0.51
CA TYR A 114 -3.17 -8.38 -0.82
C TYR A 114 -4.01 -8.22 0.45
N HIS A 115 -5.12 -7.49 0.36
CA HIS A 115 -6.12 -7.36 1.41
C HIS A 115 -7.54 -7.43 0.85
N LYS A 116 -8.51 -7.64 1.74
CA LYS A 116 -9.92 -7.73 1.38
C LYS A 116 -10.51 -6.34 1.19
N GLU A 117 -11.05 -6.07 0.00
CA GLU A 117 -11.84 -4.88 -0.30
C GLU A 117 -12.95 -5.29 -1.29
N ASN A 118 -14.22 -4.99 -0.97
CA ASN A 118 -15.39 -5.24 -1.84
C ASN A 118 -15.41 -6.65 -2.48
N ASP A 119 -15.49 -7.69 -1.66
CA ASP A 119 -15.51 -9.10 -2.10
C ASP A 119 -14.32 -9.55 -2.97
N SER A 120 -13.22 -8.80 -2.97
CA SER A 120 -12.02 -9.09 -3.74
C SER A 120 -10.76 -9.00 -2.89
N CYS A 121 -9.72 -9.72 -3.32
CA CYS A 121 -8.37 -9.51 -2.82
C CYS A 121 -7.65 -8.53 -3.74
N ILE A 122 -7.42 -7.32 -3.25
CA ILE A 122 -6.75 -6.25 -3.98
C ILE A 122 -5.34 -6.05 -3.46
N LEU A 123 -4.43 -5.61 -4.35
CA LEU A 123 -3.02 -5.40 -4.02
C LEU A 123 -2.90 -4.34 -2.92
N ASN A 124 -1.93 -4.50 -2.02
CA ASN A 124 -1.61 -3.55 -0.93
C ASN A 124 -0.87 -2.30 -1.42
N GLU A 125 -0.77 -2.11 -2.74
CA GLU A 125 -0.14 -0.99 -3.40
C GLU A 125 -1.09 -0.48 -4.49
N LYS A 126 -1.31 0.83 -4.54
CA LYS A 126 -2.01 1.47 -5.66
C LYS A 126 -1.38 2.80 -6.05
N SER A 127 -1.54 3.16 -7.31
CA SER A 127 -1.14 4.45 -7.85
C SER A 127 -2.01 5.58 -7.28
N CYS A 128 -1.42 6.76 -7.13
CA CYS A 128 -2.14 7.97 -6.76
C CYS A 128 -1.58 9.18 -7.51
N SER A 129 -2.41 10.21 -7.70
CA SER A 129 -2.06 11.40 -8.46
C SER A 129 -1.29 12.39 -7.60
N ILE A 130 -0.15 12.87 -8.13
CA ILE A 130 0.59 13.99 -7.58
C ILE A 130 0.75 15.04 -8.68
N SER A 131 0.52 16.30 -8.35
CA SER A 131 0.72 17.39 -9.31
C SER A 131 2.15 17.36 -9.86
N ASN A 132 2.29 17.32 -11.18
CA ASN A 132 3.58 17.25 -11.89
C ASN A 132 4.44 16.03 -11.53
N GLY A 133 3.82 14.91 -11.11
CA GLY A 133 4.53 13.66 -10.84
C GLY A 133 3.60 12.46 -10.72
N ALA A 134 4.14 11.38 -10.16
CA ALA A 134 3.43 10.16 -9.86
C ALA A 134 3.65 9.79 -8.39
N GLY A 135 2.61 9.22 -7.77
CA GLY A 135 2.69 8.72 -6.41
C GLY A 135 2.18 7.29 -6.26
N LYS A 136 2.50 6.70 -5.09
CA LYS A 136 1.95 5.42 -4.63
C LYS A 136 1.37 5.53 -3.23
N GLN A 137 0.38 4.70 -2.93
CA GLN A 137 -0.18 4.49 -1.60
C GLN A 137 -0.03 3.02 -1.22
N TYR A 138 0.14 2.80 0.09
CA TYR A 138 0.25 1.48 0.69
C TYR A 138 -0.90 1.23 1.66
N TRP A 139 -1.42 0.01 1.68
CA TRP A 139 -2.46 -0.40 2.62
C TRP A 139 -1.89 -0.53 4.04
N GLN A 140 -2.55 0.10 5.02
CA GLN A 140 -2.13 0.15 6.42
C GLN A 140 -3.01 -0.73 7.33
N GLY A 141 -3.65 -1.77 6.78
CA GLY A 141 -4.49 -2.71 7.52
C GLY A 141 -5.98 -2.36 7.56
N SER A 142 -6.32 -1.06 7.66
CA SER A 142 -7.72 -0.61 7.64
C SER A 142 -8.00 0.60 6.74
N TYR A 143 -6.95 1.27 6.26
CA TYR A 143 -7.06 2.40 5.36
C TYR A 143 -5.84 2.49 4.44
N TRP A 144 -6.01 3.20 3.34
CA TRP A 144 -4.92 3.55 2.43
C TRP A 144 -4.08 4.69 3.03
N GLY A 145 -2.77 4.50 3.11
CA GLY A 145 -1.83 5.52 3.59
C GLY A 145 -1.80 6.77 2.71
N THR A 146 -1.02 7.78 3.10
CA THR A 146 -0.86 9.00 2.29
C THR A 146 -0.18 8.69 0.95
N CYS A 147 -0.50 9.48 -0.07
CA CYS A 147 0.13 9.37 -1.38
C CYS A 147 1.58 9.87 -1.31
N THR A 148 2.55 9.03 -1.64
CA THR A 148 3.99 9.37 -1.59
C THR A 148 4.57 9.51 -3.00
N VAL A 149 5.36 10.56 -3.23
CA VAL A 149 6.07 10.79 -4.51
C VAL A 149 7.01 9.62 -4.82
N ILE A 150 6.87 9.05 -6.02
CA ILE A 150 7.80 8.06 -6.57
C ILE A 150 8.61 8.60 -7.76
N GLY A 151 8.16 9.69 -8.36
CA GLY A 151 8.85 10.34 -9.48
C GLY A 151 8.15 11.62 -9.90
N CYS A 152 8.93 12.56 -10.43
CA CYS A 152 8.43 13.81 -10.99
C CYS A 152 8.51 13.79 -12.51
N ASN A 153 7.59 14.53 -13.15
CA ASN A 153 7.58 14.71 -14.59
C ASN A 153 8.85 15.47 -15.04
N SER A 154 9.17 15.38 -16.33
CA SER A 154 10.29 16.13 -16.90
C SER A 154 10.17 17.63 -16.61
N GLY A 155 11.26 18.25 -16.16
CA GLY A 155 11.28 19.66 -15.76
C GLY A 155 10.78 19.92 -14.33
N TYR A 156 10.62 18.89 -13.49
CA TYR A 156 10.28 19.00 -12.08
C TYR A 156 11.24 18.15 -11.22
N ILE A 157 11.54 18.62 -10.02
CA ILE A 157 12.36 17.90 -9.03
C ILE A 157 11.55 17.63 -7.76
N GLN A 158 11.89 16.54 -7.07
CA GLN A 158 11.25 16.19 -5.81
C GLN A 158 11.71 17.14 -4.69
N SER A 159 10.75 17.77 -4.01
CA SER A 159 10.97 18.51 -2.77
C SER A 159 10.00 17.99 -1.72
N GLY A 160 10.51 17.18 -0.79
CA GLY A 160 9.67 16.45 0.15
C GLY A 160 8.67 15.52 -0.57
N ASN A 161 7.38 15.73 -0.31
CA ASN A 161 6.29 14.97 -0.93
C ASN A 161 5.58 15.74 -2.06
N SER A 162 6.32 16.58 -2.79
CA SER A 162 5.80 17.37 -3.91
C SER A 162 6.80 17.47 -5.04
N CYS A 163 6.29 17.66 -6.26
CA CYS A 163 7.11 17.93 -7.43
C CYS A 163 7.07 19.43 -7.72
N VAL A 164 8.22 20.08 -7.54
CA VAL A 164 8.38 21.51 -7.78
C VAL A 164 9.10 21.73 -9.10
N GLN A 165 8.75 22.80 -9.82
CA GLN A 165 9.35 23.08 -11.11
C GLN A 165 10.86 23.17 -10.95
N GLN A 166 11.58 22.49 -11.83
CA GLN A 166 13.01 22.65 -11.99
C GLN A 166 13.23 24.03 -12.59
N SER A 167 13.32 25.04 -11.73
CA SER A 167 13.70 26.40 -12.12
C SER A 167 15.05 26.30 -12.83
N ALA A 168 15.13 26.82 -14.06
CA ALA A 168 16.41 27.05 -14.69
C ALA A 168 17.29 27.83 -13.71
N LEU A 169 18.55 27.40 -13.56
CA LEU A 169 19.55 28.15 -12.80
C LEU A 169 19.59 29.58 -13.34
N GLU A 170 18.98 30.53 -12.63
CA GLU A 170 19.23 31.95 -12.86
C GLU A 170 20.41 32.33 -11.98
N ILE A 171 21.61 32.20 -12.54
CA ILE A 171 22.78 32.83 -11.91
C ILE A 171 22.61 34.32 -12.16
N ILE A 172 22.33 35.09 -11.10
CA ILE A 172 22.24 36.54 -11.16
C ILE A 172 23.63 37.08 -11.52
N SER A 173 23.94 37.19 -12.81
CA SER A 173 25.09 37.95 -13.28
C SER A 173 24.80 39.42 -13.03
N GLY A 174 25.45 40.01 -12.03
CA GLY A 174 25.24 41.43 -11.70
C GLY A 174 26.18 42.00 -10.65
N SER A 175 26.87 41.19 -9.84
CA SER A 175 27.83 41.71 -8.87
C SER A 175 29.18 42.00 -9.55
N THR A 176 29.32 43.21 -10.10
CA THR A 176 30.66 43.82 -10.21
C THR A 176 31.19 43.98 -8.79
N SER A 177 32.00 43.03 -8.35
CA SER A 177 32.58 43.06 -7.02
C SER A 177 33.88 43.85 -7.12
N TYR A 178 33.89 45.09 -6.66
CA TYR A 178 35.13 45.86 -6.48
C TYR A 178 35.76 45.43 -5.15
N GLY A 179 36.75 44.56 -5.21
CA GLY A 179 37.58 44.22 -4.05
C GLY A 179 38.87 45.05 -4.07
N SER A 180 39.13 45.81 -3.01
CA SER A 180 40.47 46.36 -2.77
C SER A 180 41.36 45.28 -2.16
N MET A 181 42.43 44.90 -2.85
CA MET A 181 43.37 43.89 -2.40
C MET A 181 44.53 44.54 -1.64
N THR A 182 44.79 44.09 -0.42
CA THR A 182 46.02 44.41 0.31
C THR A 182 47.02 43.28 0.11
N THR A 183 48.01 43.50 -0.74
CA THR A 183 49.27 42.75 -0.70
C THR A 183 50.17 43.39 0.36
N TRP A 184 50.70 42.60 1.29
CA TRP A 184 51.78 43.04 2.19
C TRP A 184 53.11 42.47 1.67
N PRO A 185 54.19 43.26 1.48
CA PRO A 185 54.30 44.73 1.55
C PRO A 185 54.44 45.40 0.17
N TYR A 186 53.71 46.49 -0.04
CA TYR A 186 53.99 47.55 -1.03
C TYR A 186 53.94 47.19 -2.53
N ASP A 187 52.81 46.67 -3.02
CA ASP A 187 52.42 46.96 -4.40
C ASP A 187 50.91 47.13 -4.50
N SER A 188 50.47 48.33 -4.90
CA SER A 188 49.07 48.76 -5.02
C SER A 188 48.32 48.11 -6.21
N ASN A 189 48.45 46.79 -6.34
CA ASN A 189 47.83 46.00 -7.38
C ASN A 189 46.34 45.82 -7.07
N VAL A 190 45.50 46.68 -7.64
CA VAL A 190 44.04 46.50 -7.61
C VAL A 190 43.65 45.53 -8.73
N PHE A 191 42.81 44.54 -8.41
CA PHE A 191 42.28 43.57 -9.37
C PHE A 191 40.76 43.73 -9.47
N LYS A 192 40.24 43.51 -10.68
CA LYS A 192 38.81 43.49 -10.97
C LYS A 192 38.42 42.09 -11.38
N ALA A 193 37.44 41.52 -10.67
CA ALA A 193 36.80 40.28 -11.06
C ALA A 193 35.41 40.61 -11.63
N VAL A 194 35.14 40.12 -12.83
CA VAL A 194 33.82 40.17 -13.48
C VAL A 194 33.36 38.74 -13.67
N SER A 195 32.13 38.43 -13.31
CA SER A 195 31.55 37.11 -13.58
C SER A 195 30.37 37.26 -14.53
N VAL A 196 30.29 36.39 -15.53
CA VAL A 196 29.22 36.32 -16.53
C VAL A 196 28.85 34.87 -16.79
N ILE A 197 27.62 34.63 -17.25
CA ILE A 197 27.20 33.32 -17.74
C ILE A 197 27.29 33.31 -19.25
N ASN A 198 27.96 32.30 -19.80
CA ASN A 198 28.01 32.14 -21.26
C ASN A 198 26.75 31.45 -21.79
N ALA A 199 26.58 31.42 -23.11
CA ALA A 199 25.42 30.80 -23.77
C ALA A 199 25.24 29.30 -23.45
N SER A 200 26.28 28.62 -22.96
CA SER A 200 26.23 27.21 -22.53
C SER A 200 25.80 27.03 -21.08
N GLY A 201 25.50 28.12 -20.35
CA GLY A 201 25.13 28.09 -18.94
C GLY A 201 26.30 27.90 -17.99
N ASN A 202 27.54 28.07 -18.45
CA ASN A 202 28.73 27.99 -17.61
C ASN A 202 29.06 29.36 -17.00
N LEU A 203 29.56 29.33 -15.77
CA LEU A 203 30.06 30.53 -15.10
C LEU A 203 31.47 30.85 -15.63
N VAL A 204 31.62 32.03 -16.22
CA VAL A 204 32.90 32.55 -16.68
C VAL A 204 33.31 33.68 -15.72
N VAL A 205 34.44 33.50 -15.04
CA VAL A 205 35.03 34.52 -14.17
C VAL A 205 36.24 35.10 -14.86
N THR A 206 36.19 36.40 -15.14
CA THR A 206 37.26 37.16 -15.76
C THR A 206 37.95 38.02 -14.71
N ILE A 207 39.25 37.83 -14.53
CA ILE A 207 40.07 38.60 -13.59
C ILE A 207 41.05 39.46 -14.38
N SER A 208 41.08 40.76 -14.10
CA SER A 208 42.02 41.71 -14.70
C SER A 208 42.72 42.54 -13.63
N LYS A 209 43.93 43.01 -13.94
CA LYS A 209 44.68 43.96 -13.10
C LYS A 209 44.33 45.38 -13.54
N THR A 210 43.94 46.24 -12.60
CA THR A 210 43.44 47.60 -12.90
C THR A 210 44.52 48.69 -12.90
N ASN A 211 45.69 48.44 -12.29
CA ASN A 211 46.69 49.50 -12.03
C ASN A 211 48.09 49.25 -12.65
N GLY A 212 48.21 48.58 -13.81
CA GLY A 212 49.53 48.43 -14.46
C GLY A 212 49.57 47.39 -15.57
N ALA A 213 50.77 47.14 -16.12
CA ALA A 213 51.03 46.03 -17.06
C ALA A 213 50.48 44.73 -16.47
N GLY A 214 49.85 43.91 -17.32
CA GLY A 214 48.99 42.77 -16.98
C GLY A 214 49.60 41.73 -16.02
N LEU A 215 48.92 40.59 -15.86
CA LEU A 215 49.52 39.44 -15.17
C LEU A 215 50.60 38.86 -16.09
N THR A 216 51.79 39.48 -16.13
CA THR A 216 52.85 39.19 -17.11
C THR A 216 53.52 37.85 -16.89
N ASN A 217 53.36 37.24 -15.72
CA ASN A 217 53.94 35.96 -15.40
C ASN A 217 52.88 34.85 -15.50
N PRO A 218 53.19 33.74 -16.19
CA PRO A 218 52.35 32.56 -16.14
C PRO A 218 52.28 32.01 -14.71
N GLY A 219 51.16 31.39 -14.38
CA GLY A 219 50.92 30.84 -13.05
C GLY A 219 49.81 29.80 -13.04
N TRP A 220 49.34 29.45 -11.86
CA TRP A 220 48.24 28.50 -11.69
C TRP A 220 47.17 29.07 -10.76
N TYR A 221 45.94 28.60 -10.93
CA TYR A 221 44.80 28.99 -10.13
C TYR A 221 44.12 27.76 -9.55
N THR A 222 43.49 27.94 -8.38
CA THR A 222 42.59 26.95 -7.78
C THR A 222 41.29 27.63 -7.38
N VAL A 223 40.17 27.05 -7.77
CA VAL A 223 38.83 27.47 -7.37
C VAL A 223 38.38 26.58 -6.23
N TYR A 224 37.94 27.19 -5.14
CA TYR A 224 37.43 26.51 -3.95
C TYR A 224 35.95 26.81 -3.75
N ASP A 225 35.24 25.80 -3.28
CA ASP A 225 33.95 25.98 -2.61
C ASP A 225 34.22 26.53 -1.20
N ASN A 226 33.71 27.73 -0.89
CA ASN A 226 33.96 28.37 0.40
C ASN A 226 33.19 27.70 1.55
N THR A 227 32.18 26.86 1.25
CA THR A 227 31.43 26.12 2.28
C THR A 227 32.16 24.86 2.71
N THR A 228 32.77 24.14 1.76
CA THR A 228 33.45 22.86 2.04
C THR A 228 34.98 22.99 2.13
N GLY A 229 35.55 24.09 1.65
CA GLY A 229 37.00 24.27 1.53
C GLY A 229 37.66 23.39 0.46
N ASN A 230 36.88 22.57 -0.26
CA ASN A 230 37.39 21.65 -1.25
C ASN A 230 37.68 22.37 -2.57
N GLY A 231 38.76 21.96 -3.24
CA GLY A 231 39.08 22.41 -4.58
C GLY A 231 38.06 21.87 -5.59
N ILE A 232 37.41 22.78 -6.32
CA ILE A 232 36.46 22.46 -7.39
C ILE A 232 37.25 22.16 -8.67
N THR A 233 38.22 23.01 -9.00
CA THR A 233 39.06 22.86 -10.20
C THR A 233 40.34 23.68 -10.06
N SER A 234 41.36 23.33 -10.83
CA SER A 234 42.62 24.06 -10.91
C SER A 234 43.13 24.08 -12.35
N GLY A 235 43.85 25.12 -12.73
CA GLY A 235 44.43 25.23 -14.08
C GLY A 235 45.62 26.17 -14.12
N THR A 236 46.30 26.20 -15.27
CA THR A 236 47.40 27.14 -15.55
C THR A 236 46.91 28.29 -16.42
N TYR A 237 47.57 29.44 -16.35
CA TYR A 237 47.37 30.56 -17.26
C TYR A 237 48.72 31.03 -17.80
N SER A 238 48.75 31.43 -19.07
CA SER A 238 49.98 31.68 -19.83
C SER A 238 50.53 33.11 -19.74
N GLY A 239 50.10 33.89 -18.74
CA GLY A 239 50.38 35.32 -18.66
C GLY A 239 49.56 36.14 -19.68
N GLY A 240 49.11 37.33 -19.25
CA GLY A 240 48.25 38.24 -20.02
C GLY A 240 47.52 39.25 -19.13
N SER A 241 46.91 40.29 -19.70
CA SER A 241 46.18 41.31 -18.91
C SER A 241 44.85 40.81 -18.32
N ILE A 242 44.36 39.66 -18.79
CA ILE A 242 43.05 39.11 -18.45
C ILE A 242 43.19 37.59 -18.30
N ILE A 243 42.67 37.03 -17.21
CA ILE A 243 42.47 35.59 -17.03
C ILE A 243 40.97 35.30 -17.09
N SER A 244 40.56 34.36 -17.94
CA SER A 244 39.18 33.87 -18.01
C SER A 244 39.12 32.42 -17.51
N ILE A 245 38.39 32.19 -16.42
CA ILE A 245 38.18 30.88 -15.81
C ILE A 245 36.76 30.44 -16.12
N THR A 246 36.59 29.29 -16.78
CA THR A 246 35.27 28.72 -17.05
C THR A 246 35.00 27.60 -16.06
N ILE A 247 33.94 27.74 -15.28
CA ILE A 247 33.48 26.74 -14.32
C ILE A 247 32.24 26.06 -14.92
N SER A 248 32.33 24.75 -15.12
CA SER A 248 31.21 23.97 -15.64
C SER A 248 30.02 24.02 -14.70
N ARG A 249 28.81 24.16 -15.25
CA ARG A 249 27.56 24.07 -14.49
C ARG A 249 27.42 22.76 -13.71
N SER A 250 28.02 21.67 -14.21
CA SER A 250 27.98 20.36 -13.54
C SER A 250 28.78 20.31 -12.24
N TRP A 251 29.64 21.29 -11.99
CA TRP A 251 30.47 21.37 -10.78
C TRP A 251 29.87 22.28 -9.70
N LEU A 252 28.83 23.04 -10.04
CA LEU A 252 28.14 23.93 -9.11
C LEU A 252 27.08 23.14 -8.35
N LYS A 253 27.32 22.91 -7.05
CA LYS A 253 26.31 22.35 -6.15
C LYS A 253 25.25 23.42 -5.83
N ILE A 254 24.00 23.00 -5.66
CA ILE A 254 22.86 23.86 -5.34
C ILE A 254 22.95 24.30 -3.85
N GLY A 255 22.99 25.61 -3.56
CA GLY A 255 23.06 26.18 -2.20
C GLY A 255 23.58 27.63 -2.14
N ASP A 256 23.65 28.25 -0.95
CA ASP A 256 24.28 29.56 -0.68
C ASP A 256 25.82 29.48 -0.79
N ASN A 257 26.30 29.07 -1.97
CA ASN A 257 27.70 28.76 -2.17
C ASN A 257 28.47 30.03 -2.57
N ARG A 258 29.33 30.49 -1.65
CA ARG A 258 30.37 31.49 -1.97
C ARG A 258 31.53 30.77 -2.65
N LEU A 259 32.06 31.34 -3.74
CA LEU A 259 33.24 30.80 -4.42
C LEU A 259 34.47 31.62 -4.06
N LYS A 260 35.59 30.96 -3.76
CA LYS A 260 36.90 31.59 -3.56
C LYS A 260 37.85 31.18 -4.67
N ILE A 261 38.50 32.14 -5.31
CA ILE A 261 39.55 31.88 -6.31
C ILE A 261 40.89 32.27 -5.70
N ARG A 262 41.85 31.34 -5.72
CA ARG A 262 43.25 31.63 -5.43
C ARG A 262 44.07 31.64 -6.70
N LEU A 263 44.84 32.72 -6.89
CA LEU A 263 45.85 32.83 -7.93
C LEU A 263 47.22 32.66 -7.29
N ASN A 264 48.05 31.81 -7.90
CA ASN A 264 49.44 31.62 -7.53
C ASN A 264 50.31 32.01 -8.73
N THR A 265 51.22 32.95 -8.53
CA THR A 265 52.23 33.39 -9.51
C THR A 265 53.61 32.86 -9.10
N ASP A 266 54.56 32.86 -10.03
CA ASP A 266 55.99 32.71 -9.75
C ASP A 266 56.73 33.99 -10.18
N PRO A 267 57.47 34.71 -9.30
CA PRO A 267 57.67 34.43 -7.87
C PRO A 267 56.35 34.46 -7.08
N PRO A 268 56.27 33.72 -5.95
CA PRO A 268 55.05 33.59 -5.17
C PRO A 268 54.60 34.95 -4.65
N ILE A 269 53.60 35.52 -5.31
CA ILE A 269 52.77 36.55 -4.68
C ILE A 269 51.93 35.78 -3.67
N ASN A 270 52.22 36.00 -2.39
CA ASN A 270 51.55 35.32 -1.28
C ASN A 270 50.02 35.38 -1.47
N ALA A 271 49.45 34.19 -1.66
CA ALA A 271 48.03 33.84 -1.72
C ALA A 271 47.05 35.00 -2.00
N VAL A 272 46.65 35.15 -3.26
CA VAL A 272 45.50 35.98 -3.61
C VAL A 272 44.24 35.28 -3.09
N SER A 273 43.58 35.81 -2.07
CA SER A 273 42.21 35.40 -1.73
C SER A 273 41.25 36.45 -2.27
N VAL A 274 40.49 36.12 -3.32
CA VAL A 274 39.30 36.92 -3.66
C VAL A 274 38.24 36.57 -2.61
N SER A 275 38.14 37.35 -1.54
CA SER A 275 37.26 37.06 -0.41
C SER A 275 35.80 37.42 -0.67
N ASP A 276 35.50 38.35 -1.59
CA ASP A 276 34.17 38.95 -1.64
C ASP A 276 33.58 39.09 -3.06
N THR A 277 33.76 38.07 -3.90
CA THR A 277 32.79 37.88 -5.00
C THR A 277 31.61 37.11 -4.44
N GLU A 278 30.61 37.82 -3.94
CA GLU A 278 29.34 37.21 -3.55
C GLU A 278 28.57 36.86 -4.83
N ILE A 279 28.80 35.65 -5.35
CA ILE A 279 27.96 35.07 -6.40
C ILE A 279 26.75 34.47 -5.69
N LYS A 280 25.68 35.26 -5.58
CA LYS A 280 24.39 34.77 -5.06
C LYS A 280 23.74 33.92 -6.14
N VAL A 281 23.85 32.61 -6.01
CA VAL A 281 23.01 31.68 -6.76
C VAL A 281 21.64 31.70 -6.09
N LYS A 282 20.71 32.51 -6.60
CA LYS A 282 19.38 32.65 -6.03
C LYS A 282 18.46 31.60 -6.64
N ARG A 283 17.66 30.95 -5.79
CA ARG A 283 16.55 30.10 -6.21
C ARG A 283 15.36 31.04 -6.46
N ASN A 284 14.86 31.13 -7.69
CA ASN A 284 13.54 31.71 -7.91
C ASN A 284 12.53 30.62 -7.55
N TYR A 285 11.76 30.86 -6.50
CA TYR A 285 10.62 30.05 -6.10
C TYR A 285 9.41 30.40 -6.96
#